data_AF-A0A562M957-F1
#
_entry.id   AF-A0A562M957-F1
#
_cell.length_a   1.000
_cell.length_b   1.000
_cell.length_c   1.000
_cell.angle_alpha   90.00
_cell.angle_beta   90.00
_cell.angle_gamma   90.00
#
_symmetry.space_group_name_H-M   'P 1'
#
loop_
_entity.id
_entity.type
_entity.pdbx_description
1 polymer ?
#
loop_
_entity_poly.entity_id
_entity_poly.type
_entity_poly.pdbx_seq_one_letter_code
_entity_poly.pdbx_strand_id
1 'polypeptide(L)'
;MKKKSILIKTVCAILCIPAFQSCRKDETLHVDLAQYNIDSPVKSELDNWITSSLTNPYNIELVYRFDRNETDPARNISPIELDRVKPTAEAILNTYIKVYEKVAGPTFIKTYTPKQFVLYGSPSYNTNGSITLGTAEGGRKVVLYELNELDFNNSSDIRRKMRTIHHEFTHIINQMIAIPPSFEQVTKADYEADWTNTTTNPESISRSLGFISRYARSAYTEDFAEVVAHLIVEGQMYYDDYAKASGADAYAKLKRKEALVVDYFKEFYNIDFRALQQEFARVVIDQYNEKDAFSLGYWMRKGTLVSGIKVDPLAIYNSKYQTSTAFNSIYEAVKSGIAAVGGANRRLDNIEFKFSSGNQMELVVQYTNTANTTYYANYSYTYAINAANEMTLTKVAQRGTDGVYGNAGVIGAGVTVLQNYLTSNTFVVDWIHHDVEAADFMTFGGFYVKGAPDNYVFGVINK
;
A
#
# COMPACT_ATOMS: atom_id res chain seq x y z
N MET A 1 -45.30 69.58 11.23
CA MET A 1 -44.53 68.36 10.88
C MET A 1 -43.07 68.34 11.40
N LYS A 2 -42.71 69.02 12.51
CA LYS A 2 -41.31 69.11 12.98
C LYS A 2 -40.94 68.26 14.22
N LYS A 3 -41.91 67.57 14.86
CA LYS A 3 -41.64 66.75 16.07
C LYS A 3 -41.38 65.25 15.80
N LYS A 4 -41.81 64.70 14.65
CA LYS A 4 -41.59 63.28 14.31
C LYS A 4 -40.17 62.96 13.81
N SER A 5 -39.42 63.93 13.26
CA SER A 5 -38.06 63.67 12.74
C SER A 5 -36.95 63.69 13.80
N ILE A 6 -37.23 64.23 15.00
CA ILE A 6 -36.26 64.25 16.11
C ILE A 6 -36.32 62.91 16.86
N LEU A 7 -37.51 62.33 17.03
CA LEU A 7 -37.67 61.05 17.72
C LEU A 7 -37.02 59.88 16.95
N ILE A 8 -37.05 59.89 15.61
CA ILE A 8 -36.43 58.84 14.78
C ILE A 8 -34.89 58.96 14.77
N LYS A 9 -34.33 60.17 14.84
CA LYS A 9 -32.88 60.38 14.91
C LYS A 9 -32.32 60.04 16.31
N THR A 10 -33.08 60.27 17.37
CA THR A 10 -32.67 59.92 18.74
C THR A 10 -32.81 58.43 19.03
N VAL A 11 -33.77 57.73 18.42
CA VAL A 11 -33.91 56.26 18.57
C VAL A 11 -32.86 55.49 17.74
N CYS A 12 -32.43 55.98 16.58
CA CYS A 12 -31.29 55.40 15.85
C CYS A 12 -29.93 55.61 16.55
N ALA A 13 -29.77 56.67 17.34
CA ALA A 13 -28.53 56.94 18.07
C ALA A 13 -28.37 56.07 19.34
N ILE A 14 -29.47 55.54 19.88
CA ILE A 14 -29.46 54.68 21.08
C ILE A 14 -29.37 53.19 20.72
N LEU A 15 -29.65 52.82 19.47
CA LEU A 15 -29.56 51.42 18.99
C LEU A 15 -28.17 51.02 18.43
N CYS A 16 -27.20 51.95 18.36
CA CYS A 16 -25.84 51.69 17.87
C CYS A 16 -24.80 51.42 18.97
N ILE A 17 -25.23 51.17 20.21
CA ILE A 17 -24.36 50.93 21.37
C ILE A 17 -24.81 49.61 22.03
N PRO A 18 -24.61 48.45 21.37
CA PRO A 18 -23.49 47.60 21.76
C PRO A 18 -22.99 46.69 20.61
N ALA A 19 -21.98 47.12 19.85
CA ALA A 19 -21.28 46.25 18.89
C ALA A 19 -19.75 46.32 19.02
N PHE A 20 -19.23 46.79 20.17
CA PHE A 20 -17.80 46.85 20.46
C PHE A 20 -17.39 46.02 21.69
N GLN A 21 -18.06 44.91 21.94
CA GLN A 21 -17.43 43.79 22.66
C GLN A 21 -16.80 42.84 21.64
N SER A 22 -15.85 43.36 20.86
CA SER A 22 -14.78 42.52 20.38
C SER A 22 -14.02 42.08 21.62
N CYS A 23 -14.03 40.79 21.94
CA CYS A 23 -13.12 40.19 22.91
C CYS A 23 -11.68 40.49 22.48
N ARG A 24 -11.13 41.63 22.89
CA ARG A 24 -9.69 41.75 23.08
C ARG A 24 -9.38 41.08 24.40
N LYS A 25 -9.16 39.77 24.36
CA LYS A 25 -8.28 39.16 25.34
C LYS A 25 -6.86 39.63 24.99
N ASP A 26 -6.50 40.82 25.46
CA ASP A 26 -5.10 41.16 25.68
C ASP A 26 -4.65 40.36 26.91
N GLU A 27 -4.51 39.05 26.74
CA GLU A 27 -3.67 38.27 27.63
C GLU A 27 -2.23 38.57 27.17
N THR A 28 -1.62 39.61 27.75
CA THR A 28 -0.18 39.79 27.64
C THR A 28 0.48 38.52 28.16
N LEU A 29 1.00 37.70 27.24
CA LEU A 29 1.78 36.52 27.56
C LEU A 29 3.01 36.98 28.34
N HIS A 30 2.95 36.93 29.67
CA HIS A 30 4.10 37.10 30.53
C HIS A 30 4.94 35.82 30.44
N VAL A 31 5.63 35.65 29.32
CA VAL A 31 6.65 34.61 29.17
C VAL A 31 7.93 35.15 29.74
N ASP A 32 8.38 34.56 30.85
CA ASP A 32 9.72 34.80 31.36
C ASP A 32 10.73 34.07 30.46
N LEU A 33 11.23 34.79 29.46
CA LEU A 33 12.22 34.27 28.50
C LEU A 33 13.53 33.86 29.18
N ALA A 34 13.81 34.30 30.42
CA ALA A 34 15.00 33.89 31.16
C ALA A 34 14.92 32.45 31.69
N GLN A 35 13.74 31.84 31.71
CA GLN A 35 13.55 30.41 32.04
C GLN A 35 13.83 29.50 30.85
N TYR A 36 13.85 30.06 29.64
CA TYR A 36 14.18 29.35 28.40
C TYR A 36 15.66 29.57 28.09
N ASN A 37 16.51 28.65 28.56
CA ASN A 37 17.94 28.72 28.24
C ASN A 37 18.14 28.30 26.77
N ILE A 38 18.25 29.29 25.89
CA ILE A 38 18.14 29.13 24.42
C ILE A 38 19.35 28.37 23.83
N ASP A 39 20.53 28.45 24.47
CA ASP A 39 21.80 28.00 23.87
C ASP A 39 22.30 26.63 24.39
N SER A 40 21.65 26.05 25.40
CA SER A 40 22.00 24.71 25.90
C SER A 40 20.82 24.05 26.60
N PRO A 41 19.88 23.48 25.83
CA PRO A 41 18.79 22.70 26.41
C PRO A 41 19.36 21.52 27.22
N VAL A 42 18.84 21.33 28.43
CA VAL A 42 19.17 20.15 29.24
C VAL A 42 18.71 18.90 28.50
N LYS A 43 19.57 17.88 28.39
CA LYS A 43 19.22 16.61 27.74
C LYS A 43 18.00 15.98 28.43
N SER A 44 16.93 15.81 27.65
CA SER A 44 15.70 15.14 28.05
C SER A 44 15.81 13.62 27.87
N GLU A 45 14.83 12.88 28.40
CA GLU A 45 14.69 11.44 28.12
C GLU A 45 14.53 11.16 26.62
N LEU A 46 13.84 12.05 25.90
CA LEU A 46 13.71 11.97 24.45
C LEU A 46 15.07 12.07 23.75
N ASP A 47 15.94 13.00 24.17
CA ASP A 47 17.29 13.14 23.60
C ASP A 47 18.15 11.90 23.86
N ASN A 48 18.05 11.33 25.06
CA ASN A 48 18.75 10.09 25.39
C ASN A 48 18.24 8.91 24.54
N TRP A 49 16.92 8.83 24.33
CA TRP A 49 16.33 7.81 23.47
C TRP A 49 16.79 7.99 22.01
N ILE A 50 16.74 9.20 21.45
CA ILE A 50 17.25 9.51 20.09
C ILE A 50 18.73 9.12 19.98
N THR A 51 19.54 9.50 20.97
CA THR A 51 20.98 9.17 20.99
C THR A 51 21.19 7.65 20.95
N SER A 52 20.47 6.91 21.78
CA SER A 52 20.60 5.44 21.87
C SER A 52 20.03 4.69 20.66
N SER A 53 18.99 5.22 20.02
CA SER A 53 18.21 4.50 18.99
C SER A 53 18.58 4.91 17.56
N LEU A 54 19.07 6.14 17.36
CA LEU A 54 19.39 6.69 16.04
C LEU A 54 20.86 7.08 15.93
N THR A 55 21.36 7.92 16.85
CA THR A 55 22.69 8.52 16.72
C THR A 55 23.80 7.49 16.90
N ASN A 56 23.80 6.75 18.01
CA ASN A 56 24.85 5.75 18.28
C ASN A 56 24.84 4.58 17.28
N PRO A 57 23.69 3.99 16.90
CA PRO A 57 23.70 2.82 16.03
C PRO A 57 23.93 3.17 14.55
N TYR A 58 23.46 4.33 14.09
CA TYR A 58 23.39 4.67 12.66
C TYR A 58 24.06 5.99 12.27
N ASN A 59 24.60 6.75 13.22
CA ASN A 59 25.16 8.09 13.01
C ASN A 59 24.15 9.06 12.37
N ILE A 60 22.93 9.05 12.90
CA ILE A 60 21.81 9.89 12.46
C ILE A 60 21.53 10.97 13.51
N GLU A 61 21.49 12.21 13.07
CA GLU A 61 20.98 13.34 13.82
C GLU A 61 19.49 13.55 13.54
N LEU A 62 18.69 13.70 14.60
CA LEU A 62 17.27 14.07 14.47
C LEU A 62 17.07 15.49 15.00
N VAL A 63 16.85 16.43 14.08
CA VAL A 63 16.60 17.83 14.38
C VAL A 63 15.10 18.04 14.52
N TYR A 64 14.63 18.13 15.77
CA TYR A 64 13.23 18.42 16.10
C TYR A 64 13.05 19.74 16.88
N ARG A 65 14.14 20.27 17.46
CA ARG A 65 14.15 21.60 18.06
C ARG A 65 14.17 22.61 16.94
N PHE A 66 13.12 23.43 16.88
CA PHE A 66 12.95 24.39 15.81
C PHE A 66 13.93 25.55 15.94
N ASP A 67 14.72 25.76 14.90
CA ASP A 67 15.53 26.96 14.71
C ASP A 67 15.04 27.68 13.44
N ARG A 68 14.57 28.92 13.59
CA ARG A 68 14.07 29.71 12.46
C ARG A 68 15.19 30.02 11.46
N ASN A 69 16.44 30.13 11.91
CA ASN A 69 17.57 30.45 11.03
C ASN A 69 17.92 29.29 10.10
N GLU A 70 17.54 28.07 10.46
CA GLU A 70 17.75 26.83 9.68
C GLU A 70 16.55 26.50 8.77
N THR A 71 15.56 27.39 8.69
CA THR A 71 14.39 27.27 7.82
C THR A 71 14.49 28.22 6.63
N ASP A 72 13.84 27.87 5.52
CA ASP A 72 13.66 28.80 4.40
C ASP A 72 12.89 30.05 4.89
N PRO A 73 13.51 31.25 4.91
CA PRO A 73 12.87 32.46 5.44
C PRO A 73 11.59 32.83 4.69
N ALA A 74 11.46 32.43 3.42
CA ALA A 74 10.30 32.67 2.59
C ALA A 74 9.12 31.76 2.92
N ARG A 75 9.33 30.71 3.72
CA ARG A 75 8.29 29.73 4.07
C ARG A 75 7.75 29.97 5.48
N ASN A 76 6.46 29.72 5.65
CA ASN A 76 5.81 29.77 6.95
C ASN A 76 5.74 28.36 7.53
N ILE A 77 6.77 28.00 8.30
CA ILE A 77 6.93 26.65 8.87
C ILE A 77 6.80 26.71 10.39
N SER A 78 6.07 25.77 10.98
CA SER A 78 5.91 25.62 12.44
C SER A 78 6.71 24.44 12.99
N PRO A 79 7.12 24.48 14.27
CA PRO A 79 7.71 23.34 14.96
C PRO A 79 6.76 22.13 14.97
N ILE A 80 7.35 20.94 15.03
CA ILE A 80 6.62 19.70 15.38
C ILE A 80 6.23 19.73 16.87
N GLU A 81 5.05 19.19 17.20
CA GLU A 81 4.63 18.97 18.58
C GLU A 81 5.56 17.95 19.27
N LEU A 82 5.98 18.24 20.51
CA LEU A 82 7.01 17.46 21.19
C LEU A 82 6.64 15.97 21.39
N ASP A 83 5.37 15.70 21.67
CA ASP A 83 4.81 14.36 21.84
C ASP A 83 4.73 13.56 20.52
N ARG A 84 4.83 14.23 19.37
CA ARG A 84 4.86 13.60 18.04
C ARG A 84 6.27 13.28 17.54
N VAL A 85 7.30 13.84 18.17
CA VAL A 85 8.70 13.61 17.77
C VAL A 85 9.08 12.13 17.88
N LYS A 86 8.83 11.52 19.05
CA LYS A 86 9.20 10.12 19.28
C LYS A 86 8.42 9.15 18.36
N PRO A 87 7.08 9.24 18.25
CA PRO A 87 6.33 8.41 17.30
C PRO A 87 6.82 8.55 15.85
N THR A 88 7.14 9.78 15.41
CA THR A 88 7.69 10.00 14.05
C THR A 88 9.04 9.33 13.89
N ALA A 89 9.94 9.49 14.86
CA ALA A 89 11.26 8.87 14.86
C ALA A 89 11.17 7.33 14.90
N GLU A 90 10.23 6.77 15.66
CA GLU A 90 9.93 5.35 15.70
C GLU A 90 9.42 4.84 14.34
N ALA A 91 8.57 5.59 13.66
CA ALA A 91 8.15 5.27 12.29
C ALA A 91 9.36 5.21 11.34
N ILE A 92 10.20 6.24 11.30
CA ILE A 92 11.42 6.24 10.47
C ILE A 92 12.31 5.04 10.82
N LEU A 93 12.51 4.77 12.11
CA LEU A 93 13.33 3.66 12.57
C LEU A 93 12.76 2.31 12.12
N ASN A 94 11.45 2.09 12.28
CA ASN A 94 10.84 0.79 12.10
C ASN A 94 10.49 0.50 10.64
N THR A 95 10.01 1.46 9.87
CA THR A 95 9.57 1.25 8.48
C THR A 95 10.66 1.53 7.44
N TYR A 96 11.73 2.25 7.82
CA TYR A 96 12.85 2.53 6.93
C TYR A 96 14.14 1.87 7.43
N ILE A 97 14.71 2.33 8.54
CA ILE A 97 16.07 1.92 8.95
C ILE A 97 16.16 0.41 9.21
N LYS A 98 15.26 -0.13 10.04
CA LYS A 98 15.25 -1.56 10.40
C LYS A 98 14.86 -2.46 9.24
N VAL A 99 13.99 -2.00 8.35
CA VAL A 99 13.60 -2.74 7.13
C VAL A 99 14.83 -2.99 6.26
N TYR A 100 15.60 -1.95 5.95
CA TYR A 100 16.84 -2.11 5.20
C TYR A 100 17.94 -2.82 6.01
N GLU A 101 18.05 -2.59 7.32
CA GLU A 101 19.00 -3.33 8.15
C GLU A 101 18.77 -4.84 8.10
N LYS A 102 17.51 -5.27 8.16
CA LYS A 102 17.14 -6.69 8.12
C LYS A 102 17.43 -7.33 6.76
N VAL A 103 17.11 -6.65 5.67
CA VAL A 103 17.18 -7.22 4.32
C VAL A 103 18.54 -7.01 3.65
N ALA A 104 19.15 -5.83 3.82
CA ALA A 104 20.41 -5.45 3.20
C ALA A 104 21.62 -5.51 4.17
N GLY A 105 21.36 -5.69 5.46
CA GLY A 105 22.37 -5.77 6.51
C GLY A 105 22.74 -4.41 7.12
N PRO A 106 23.33 -4.43 8.33
CA PRO A 106 23.68 -3.21 9.07
C PRO A 106 24.71 -2.34 8.35
N THR A 107 25.66 -2.94 7.62
CA THR A 107 26.68 -2.20 6.87
C THR A 107 26.07 -1.35 5.76
N PHE A 108 25.06 -1.88 5.05
CA PHE A 108 24.39 -1.15 3.98
C PHE A 108 23.71 0.10 4.54
N ILE A 109 22.83 -0.08 5.53
CA ILE A 109 22.03 1.05 6.03
C ILE A 109 22.89 2.10 6.71
N LYS A 110 23.91 1.72 7.48
CA LYS A 110 24.84 2.67 8.13
C LYS A 110 25.65 3.48 7.12
N THR A 111 25.99 2.87 5.98
CA THR A 111 26.71 3.54 4.90
C THR A 111 25.81 4.58 4.23
N TYR A 112 24.65 4.17 3.74
CA TYR A 112 23.86 4.98 2.79
C TYR A 112 22.76 5.82 3.43
N THR A 113 22.35 5.57 4.68
CA THR A 113 21.28 6.36 5.31
C THR A 113 21.65 7.84 5.42
N PRO A 114 20.69 8.78 5.22
CA PRO A 114 20.87 10.19 5.52
C PRO A 114 21.44 10.38 6.93
N LYS A 115 22.33 11.37 7.09
CA LYS A 115 22.95 11.66 8.40
C LYS A 115 22.11 12.62 9.23
N GLN A 116 21.09 13.24 8.64
CA GLN A 116 20.21 14.17 9.35
C GLN A 116 18.76 14.00 8.88
N PHE A 117 17.84 13.94 9.84
CA PHE A 117 16.41 14.12 9.60
C PHE A 117 15.95 15.39 10.31
N VAL A 118 15.22 16.25 9.61
CA VAL A 118 14.64 17.48 10.17
C VAL A 118 13.12 17.38 10.18
N LEU A 119 12.51 17.65 11.34
CA LEU A 119 11.08 17.46 11.55
C LEU A 119 10.37 18.80 11.70
N TYR A 120 9.36 19.05 10.85
CA TYR A 120 8.50 20.22 10.91
C TYR A 120 7.02 19.84 11.03
N GLY A 121 6.29 20.61 11.84
CA GLY A 121 4.90 20.32 12.18
C GLY A 121 3.91 20.69 11.07
N SER A 122 4.14 21.80 10.38
CA SER A 122 3.26 22.30 9.31
C SER A 122 3.69 21.82 7.92
N PRO A 123 2.78 21.83 6.93
CA PRO A 123 3.16 21.72 5.52
C PRO A 123 4.05 22.87 5.07
N SER A 124 4.80 22.64 3.99
CA SER A 124 5.56 23.66 3.28
C SER A 124 4.90 23.95 1.94
N TYR A 125 4.38 25.17 1.74
CA TYR A 125 3.77 25.58 0.48
C TYR A 125 4.78 26.25 -0.46
N ASN A 126 4.76 25.84 -1.72
CA ASN A 126 5.48 26.51 -2.81
C ASN A 126 4.68 27.70 -3.34
N THR A 127 5.34 28.62 -4.05
CA THR A 127 4.72 29.82 -4.63
C THR A 127 3.60 29.51 -5.62
N ASN A 128 3.60 28.31 -6.21
CA ASN A 128 2.56 27.81 -7.12
C ASN A 128 1.40 27.09 -6.40
N GLY A 129 1.37 27.08 -5.08
CA GLY A 129 0.34 26.42 -4.27
C GLY A 129 0.52 24.90 -4.08
N SER A 130 1.55 24.29 -4.67
CA SER A 130 1.88 22.88 -4.37
C SER A 130 2.48 22.72 -2.97
N ILE A 131 2.31 21.53 -2.38
CA ILE A 131 2.82 21.19 -1.05
C ILE A 131 4.09 20.33 -1.20
N THR A 132 5.13 20.70 -0.47
CA THR A 132 6.34 19.88 -0.28
C THR A 132 6.20 19.06 0.99
N LEU A 133 6.18 17.72 0.85
CA LEU A 133 6.04 16.79 1.98
C LEU A 133 7.38 16.39 2.60
N GLY A 134 8.44 16.53 1.83
CA GLY A 134 9.82 16.46 2.28
C GLY A 134 10.78 16.85 1.17
N THR A 135 12.05 17.01 1.53
CA THR A 135 13.14 17.33 0.60
C THR A 135 14.41 16.63 1.05
N ALA A 136 15.26 16.19 0.13
CA ALA A 136 16.65 15.87 0.45
C ALA A 136 17.64 16.93 -0.05
N GLU A 137 18.57 17.31 0.83
CA GLU A 137 19.70 18.18 0.48
C GLU A 137 20.99 17.35 0.43
N GLY A 138 21.54 17.21 -0.78
CA GLY A 138 22.84 16.58 -1.02
C GLY A 138 22.95 15.13 -0.52
N GLY A 139 21.83 14.40 -0.47
CA GLY A 139 21.78 13.02 0.01
C GLY A 139 22.13 12.82 1.49
N ARG A 140 22.29 13.91 2.26
CA ARG A 140 22.74 13.87 3.65
C ARG A 140 21.66 14.25 4.64
N LYS A 141 20.72 15.09 4.23
CA LYS A 141 19.65 15.65 5.07
C LYS A 141 18.31 15.39 4.41
N VAL A 142 17.36 14.83 5.17
CA VAL A 142 15.96 14.67 4.77
C VAL A 142 15.11 15.55 5.67
N VAL A 143 14.29 16.41 5.07
CA VAL A 143 13.34 17.25 5.79
C VAL A 143 11.95 16.66 5.63
N LEU A 144 11.18 16.55 6.71
CA LEU A 144 9.80 16.07 6.72
C LEU A 144 8.86 17.16 7.24
N TYR A 145 7.79 17.41 6.50
CA TYR A 145 6.77 18.43 6.80
C TYR A 145 5.43 17.79 7.17
N GLU A 146 4.52 18.58 7.73
CA GLU A 146 3.12 18.18 8.05
C GLU A 146 3.10 16.95 8.97
N LEU A 147 3.86 17.00 10.07
CA LEU A 147 3.96 15.94 11.06
C LEU A 147 2.93 16.07 12.20
N ASN A 148 2.39 17.28 12.41
CA ASN A 148 1.36 17.51 13.42
C ASN A 148 -0.01 16.96 13.01
N GLU A 149 -0.20 16.67 11.73
CA GLU A 149 -1.43 16.09 11.19
C GLU A 149 -1.31 14.57 10.98
N LEU A 150 -0.17 13.96 11.30
CA LEU A 150 0.06 12.53 11.09
C LEU A 150 -0.77 11.69 12.07
N ASP A 151 -1.66 10.84 11.57
CA ASP A 151 -2.33 9.83 12.39
C ASP A 151 -1.58 8.49 12.30
N PHE A 152 -0.93 8.11 13.39
CA PHE A 152 -0.20 6.84 13.48
C PHE A 152 -1.10 5.60 13.51
N ASN A 153 -2.42 5.78 13.68
CA ASN A 153 -3.40 4.70 13.54
C ASN A 153 -3.91 4.55 12.10
N ASN A 154 -3.58 5.51 11.23
CA ASN A 154 -3.88 5.49 9.82
C ASN A 154 -2.61 5.14 9.02
N SER A 155 -2.49 3.87 8.65
CA SER A 155 -1.35 3.38 7.87
C SER A 155 -1.13 4.15 6.55
N SER A 156 -2.18 4.67 5.92
CA SER A 156 -2.06 5.46 4.69
C SER A 156 -1.26 6.75 4.91
N ASP A 157 -1.40 7.39 6.07
CA ASP A 157 -0.69 8.62 6.39
C ASP A 157 0.80 8.33 6.63
N ILE A 158 1.10 7.24 7.34
CA ILE A 158 2.46 6.73 7.52
C ILE A 158 3.09 6.39 6.18
N ARG A 159 2.41 5.57 5.37
CA ARG A 159 2.89 5.16 4.03
C ARG A 159 3.18 6.40 3.18
N ARG A 160 2.29 7.38 3.12
CA ARG A 160 2.52 8.63 2.36
C ARG A 160 3.83 9.34 2.76
N LYS A 161 4.15 9.46 4.05
CA LYS A 161 5.43 10.07 4.50
C LYS A 161 6.63 9.17 4.23
N MET A 162 6.49 7.87 4.45
CA MET A 162 7.57 6.92 4.19
C MET A 162 7.91 6.86 2.70
N ARG A 163 6.94 7.05 1.80
CA ARG A 163 7.19 7.14 0.35
C ARG A 163 8.22 8.23 0.04
N THR A 164 8.14 9.40 0.68
CA THR A 164 9.15 10.45 0.52
C THR A 164 10.53 10.00 1.01
N ILE A 165 10.62 9.34 2.17
CA ILE A 165 11.92 8.85 2.68
C ILE A 165 12.53 7.81 1.73
N HIS A 166 11.74 6.84 1.25
CA HIS A 166 12.21 5.83 0.30
C HIS A 166 12.58 6.42 -1.05
N HIS A 167 11.84 7.42 -1.53
CA HIS A 167 12.16 8.18 -2.74
C HIS A 167 13.53 8.86 -2.61
N GLU A 168 13.73 9.65 -1.56
CA GLU A 168 14.99 10.36 -1.33
C GLU A 168 16.17 9.42 -1.08
N PHE A 169 15.93 8.33 -0.35
CA PHE A 169 16.95 7.30 -0.17
C PHE A 169 17.36 6.65 -1.49
N THR A 170 16.41 6.50 -2.43
CA THR A 170 16.71 5.97 -3.77
C THR A 170 17.65 6.91 -4.53
N HIS A 171 17.45 8.22 -4.44
CA HIS A 171 18.39 9.19 -5.00
C HIS A 171 19.79 9.04 -4.41
N ILE A 172 19.92 8.84 -3.10
CA ILE A 172 21.21 8.65 -2.43
C ILE A 172 21.94 7.43 -2.99
N ILE A 173 21.28 6.28 -3.08
CA ILE A 173 21.93 5.08 -3.61
C ILE A 173 22.24 5.27 -5.11
N ASN A 174 21.38 5.93 -5.89
CA ASN A 174 21.63 6.21 -7.31
C ASN A 174 22.81 7.17 -7.54
N GLN A 175 23.15 8.04 -6.59
CA GLN A 175 24.37 8.85 -6.63
C GLN A 175 25.64 8.02 -6.40
N MET A 176 25.53 6.92 -5.65
CA MET A 176 26.66 6.02 -5.35
C MET A 176 26.89 5.01 -6.47
N ILE A 177 25.82 4.46 -7.05
CA ILE A 177 25.86 3.59 -8.23
C ILE A 177 24.79 4.07 -9.21
N ALA A 178 25.21 4.55 -10.37
CA ALA A 178 24.32 5.16 -11.34
C ALA A 178 23.21 4.20 -11.83
N ILE A 179 22.02 4.77 -12.10
CA ILE A 179 20.91 4.04 -12.70
C ILE A 179 21.34 3.50 -14.08
N PRO A 180 21.08 2.23 -14.40
CA PRO A 180 21.38 1.67 -15.71
C PRO A 180 20.67 2.46 -16.83
N PRO A 181 21.37 2.80 -17.94
CA PRO A 181 20.77 3.56 -19.05
C PRO A 181 19.51 2.92 -19.65
N SER A 182 19.37 1.60 -19.51
CA SER A 182 18.20 0.84 -19.94
C SER A 182 16.89 1.30 -19.30
N PHE A 183 16.93 1.87 -18.08
CA PHE A 183 15.75 2.41 -17.41
C PHE A 183 15.27 3.70 -18.08
N GLU A 184 16.17 4.65 -18.31
CA GLU A 184 15.85 5.90 -19.02
C GLU A 184 15.22 5.61 -20.39
N GLN A 185 15.73 4.60 -21.11
CA GLN A 185 15.23 4.24 -22.45
C GLN A 185 13.76 3.80 -22.47
N VAL A 186 13.18 3.35 -21.35
CA VAL A 186 11.78 2.86 -21.34
C VAL A 186 10.78 3.97 -21.69
N THR A 187 11.03 5.20 -21.23
CA THR A 187 10.13 6.37 -21.42
C THR A 187 10.89 7.63 -21.84
N LYS A 188 12.07 7.49 -22.45
CA LYS A 188 12.96 8.60 -22.82
C LYS A 188 12.28 9.73 -23.60
N ALA A 189 11.40 9.37 -24.53
CA ALA A 189 10.71 10.34 -25.39
C ALA A 189 9.64 11.15 -24.66
N ASP A 190 9.23 10.71 -23.47
CA ASP A 190 8.01 11.18 -22.81
C ASP A 190 8.26 12.02 -21.55
N TYR A 191 9.52 12.27 -21.16
CA TYR A 191 9.83 13.13 -20.01
C TYR A 191 9.40 14.58 -20.26
N GLU A 192 8.82 15.19 -19.22
CA GLU A 192 8.31 16.56 -19.19
C GLU A 192 8.71 17.21 -17.87
N ALA A 193 9.65 18.16 -17.93
CA ALA A 193 10.28 18.74 -16.76
C ALA A 193 9.29 19.48 -15.84
N ASP A 194 8.27 20.15 -16.42
CA ASP A 194 7.23 20.80 -15.63
C ASP A 194 6.16 19.78 -15.21
N TRP A 195 6.43 19.09 -14.11
CA TRP A 195 5.50 18.13 -13.54
C TRP A 195 4.20 18.77 -13.02
N THR A 196 4.24 20.07 -12.70
CA THR A 196 3.10 20.79 -12.12
C THR A 196 2.05 21.17 -13.15
N ASN A 197 2.43 21.21 -14.44
CA ASN A 197 1.53 21.51 -15.54
C ASN A 197 0.40 20.49 -15.64
N THR A 198 -0.81 20.89 -15.25
CA THR A 198 -2.00 20.03 -15.29
C THR A 198 -2.59 19.89 -16.69
N THR A 199 -2.14 20.69 -17.66
CA THR A 199 -2.63 20.66 -19.04
C THR A 199 -1.82 19.69 -19.89
N THR A 200 -0.49 19.78 -19.85
CA THR A 200 0.41 18.90 -20.63
C THR A 200 0.85 17.66 -19.87
N ASN A 201 0.75 17.68 -18.53
CA ASN A 201 1.07 16.54 -17.66
C ASN A 201 -0.03 16.22 -16.64
N PRO A 202 -1.31 16.06 -17.03
CA PRO A 202 -2.33 15.49 -16.16
C PRO A 202 -2.02 14.01 -15.85
N GLU A 203 -2.50 13.54 -14.70
CA GLU A 203 -2.34 12.15 -14.23
C GLU A 203 -2.70 11.12 -15.31
N SER A 204 -3.79 11.34 -16.06
CA SER A 204 -4.22 10.44 -17.13
C SER A 204 -3.19 10.30 -18.26
N ILE A 205 -2.53 11.39 -18.63
CA ILE A 205 -1.47 11.38 -19.65
C ILE A 205 -0.23 10.69 -19.09
N SER A 206 0.28 11.12 -17.92
CA SER A 206 1.46 10.51 -17.30
C SER A 206 1.30 9.00 -17.14
N ARG A 207 0.13 8.58 -16.65
CA ARG A 207 -0.24 7.18 -16.51
C ARG A 207 -0.22 6.43 -17.83
N SER A 208 -0.86 6.97 -18.88
CA SER A 208 -0.92 6.34 -20.20
C SER A 208 0.44 6.21 -20.90
N LEU A 209 1.43 7.01 -20.47
CA LEU A 209 2.80 6.98 -20.98
C LEU A 209 3.72 6.04 -20.16
N GLY A 210 3.21 5.41 -19.11
CA GLY A 210 3.97 4.47 -18.28
C GLY A 210 4.72 5.09 -17.11
N PHE A 211 4.22 6.21 -16.56
CA PHE A 211 4.72 6.80 -15.32
C PHE A 211 3.81 6.48 -14.13
N ILE A 212 4.39 6.19 -12.97
CA ILE A 212 3.66 5.82 -11.74
C ILE A 212 3.05 7.04 -11.02
N SER A 213 3.51 8.24 -11.36
CA SER A 213 2.99 9.51 -10.89
C SER A 213 3.29 10.61 -11.92
N ARG A 214 2.63 11.77 -11.81
CA ARG A 214 2.99 12.97 -12.59
C ARG A 214 4.43 13.42 -12.36
N TYR A 215 4.92 13.27 -11.13
CA TYR A 215 6.26 13.69 -10.71
C TYR A 215 7.35 12.81 -11.32
N ALA A 216 7.09 11.50 -11.45
CA ALA A 216 7.97 10.56 -12.15
C ALA A 216 8.29 10.99 -13.60
N ARG A 217 7.40 11.74 -14.26
CA ARG A 217 7.64 12.23 -15.62
C ARG A 217 8.65 13.38 -15.71
N SER A 218 9.04 13.98 -14.59
CA SER A 218 9.96 15.14 -14.60
C SER A 218 11.37 14.80 -15.09
N ALA A 219 11.91 13.66 -14.68
CA ALA A 219 13.21 13.17 -15.10
C ALA A 219 13.34 11.67 -14.79
N TYR A 220 14.28 10.99 -15.47
CA TYR A 220 14.49 9.55 -15.28
C TYR A 220 14.96 9.17 -13.87
N THR A 221 15.64 10.09 -13.17
CA THR A 221 16.04 9.91 -11.78
C THR A 221 14.83 9.91 -10.86
N GLU A 222 13.91 10.86 -11.06
CA GLU A 222 12.65 10.93 -10.30
C GLU A 222 11.73 9.74 -10.62
N ASP A 223 11.68 9.32 -11.89
CA ASP A 223 10.94 8.14 -12.32
C ASP A 223 11.42 6.87 -11.60
N PHE A 224 12.73 6.67 -11.55
CA PHE A 224 13.32 5.53 -10.84
C PHE A 224 12.99 5.56 -9.35
N ALA A 225 13.21 6.71 -8.70
CA ALA A 225 12.92 6.90 -7.28
C ALA A 225 11.42 6.71 -6.95
N GLU A 226 10.53 7.22 -7.80
CA GLU A 226 9.08 7.03 -7.64
C GLU A 226 8.68 5.57 -7.82
N VAL A 227 9.21 4.85 -8.80
CA VAL A 227 8.90 3.43 -8.99
C VAL A 227 9.35 2.62 -7.78
N VAL A 228 10.56 2.85 -7.26
CA VAL A 228 11.07 2.19 -6.05
C VAL A 228 10.16 2.49 -4.85
N ALA A 229 9.88 3.76 -4.60
CA ALA A 229 9.10 4.18 -3.44
C ALA A 229 7.67 3.64 -3.49
N HIS A 230 6.99 3.68 -4.64
CA HIS A 230 5.64 3.13 -4.79
C HIS A 230 5.62 1.61 -4.63
N LEU A 231 6.59 0.90 -5.22
CA LEU A 231 6.65 -0.56 -5.07
C LEU A 231 6.84 -0.99 -3.60
N ILE A 232 7.70 -0.31 -2.85
CA ILE A 232 7.94 -0.62 -1.43
C ILE A 232 6.70 -0.26 -0.59
N VAL A 233 6.18 0.95 -0.79
CA VAL A 233 5.24 1.56 0.17
C VAL A 233 3.77 1.30 -0.17
N GLU A 234 3.40 1.31 -1.44
CA GLU A 234 2.04 0.97 -1.87
C GLU A 234 1.88 -0.55 -2.12
N GLY A 235 3.00 -1.23 -2.35
CA GLY A 235 3.04 -2.68 -2.51
C GLY A 235 2.79 -3.17 -3.93
N GLN A 236 3.03 -4.46 -4.13
CA GLN A 236 2.96 -5.08 -5.46
C GLN A 236 1.57 -5.02 -6.08
N MET A 237 0.53 -5.24 -5.27
CA MET A 237 -0.85 -5.24 -5.76
C MET A 237 -1.28 -3.85 -6.24
N TYR A 238 -0.83 -2.78 -5.59
CA TYR A 238 -1.06 -1.42 -6.08
C TYR A 238 -0.39 -1.19 -7.43
N TYR A 239 0.88 -1.57 -7.55
CA TYR A 239 1.62 -1.35 -8.79
C TYR A 239 1.02 -2.14 -9.96
N ASP A 240 0.66 -3.41 -9.73
CA ASP A 240 0.02 -4.26 -10.73
C ASP A 240 -1.34 -3.71 -11.17
N ASP A 241 -2.17 -3.27 -10.22
CA ASP A 241 -3.48 -2.65 -10.52
C ASP A 241 -3.34 -1.34 -11.29
N TYR A 242 -2.40 -0.50 -10.85
CA TYR A 242 -2.09 0.75 -11.52
C TYR A 242 -1.67 0.46 -12.96
N ALA A 243 -0.69 -0.42 -13.17
CA ALA A 243 -0.22 -0.79 -14.50
C ALA A 243 -1.33 -1.37 -15.38
N LYS A 244 -2.15 -2.28 -14.86
CA LYS A 244 -3.25 -2.92 -15.60
C LYS A 244 -4.26 -1.89 -16.12
N ALA A 245 -4.61 -0.91 -15.29
CA ALA A 245 -5.55 0.14 -15.68
C ALA A 245 -4.89 1.31 -16.45
N SER A 246 -3.58 1.25 -16.75
CA SER A 246 -2.89 2.25 -17.58
C SER A 246 -2.95 1.99 -19.09
N GLY A 247 -3.43 0.81 -19.51
CA GLY A 247 -3.45 0.38 -20.92
C GLY A 247 -2.24 -0.46 -21.31
N ALA A 248 -2.32 -1.16 -22.45
CA ALA A 248 -1.38 -2.23 -22.80
C ALA A 248 0.09 -1.77 -22.97
N ASP A 249 0.32 -0.63 -23.61
CA ASP A 249 1.68 -0.07 -23.79
C ASP A 249 2.28 0.38 -22.44
N ALA A 250 1.52 1.17 -21.67
CA ALA A 250 1.92 1.61 -20.34
C ALA A 250 2.16 0.43 -19.39
N TYR A 251 1.34 -0.61 -19.46
CA TYR A 251 1.52 -1.85 -18.69
C TYR A 251 2.89 -2.46 -18.98
N ALA A 252 3.25 -2.65 -20.25
CA ALA A 252 4.54 -3.21 -20.63
C ALA A 252 5.72 -2.34 -20.13
N LYS A 253 5.60 -1.01 -20.24
CA LYS A 253 6.60 -0.06 -19.75
C LYS A 253 6.76 -0.12 -18.22
N LEU A 254 5.66 -0.09 -17.47
CA LEU A 254 5.68 -0.15 -16.00
C LEU A 254 6.27 -1.49 -15.52
N LYS A 255 5.85 -2.62 -16.09
CA LYS A 255 6.43 -3.93 -15.74
C LYS A 255 7.92 -4.01 -16.12
N ARG A 256 8.35 -3.35 -17.20
CA ARG A 256 9.78 -3.25 -17.55
C ARG A 256 10.56 -2.42 -16.54
N LYS A 257 10.02 -1.27 -16.09
CA LYS A 257 10.63 -0.43 -15.05
C LYS A 257 10.76 -1.19 -13.73
N GLU A 258 9.72 -1.90 -13.31
CA GLU A 258 9.77 -2.75 -12.12
C GLU A 258 10.87 -3.82 -12.22
N ALA A 259 10.95 -4.54 -13.34
CA ALA A 259 12.00 -5.54 -13.53
C ALA A 259 13.40 -4.91 -13.41
N LEU A 260 13.63 -3.75 -14.03
CA LEU A 260 14.90 -3.03 -13.95
C LEU A 260 15.22 -2.54 -12.53
N VAL A 261 14.22 -2.15 -11.75
CA VAL A 261 14.40 -1.82 -10.32
C VAL A 261 14.82 -3.06 -9.54
N VAL A 262 14.12 -4.18 -9.71
CA VAL A 262 14.47 -5.44 -9.02
C VAL A 262 15.88 -5.88 -9.37
N ASP A 263 16.23 -5.86 -10.66
CA ASP A 263 17.57 -6.20 -11.16
C ASP A 263 18.63 -5.26 -10.57
N TYR A 264 18.40 -3.94 -10.55
CA TYR A 264 19.34 -2.97 -10.02
C TYR A 264 19.66 -3.21 -8.53
N PHE A 265 18.64 -3.40 -7.68
CA PHE A 265 18.86 -3.69 -6.26
C PHE A 265 19.61 -5.00 -6.05
N LYS A 266 19.32 -6.02 -6.88
CA LYS A 266 19.98 -7.32 -6.79
C LYS A 266 21.42 -7.27 -7.26
N GLU A 267 21.70 -6.69 -8.42
CA GLU A 267 23.02 -6.68 -9.05
C GLU A 267 24.01 -5.76 -8.32
N PHE A 268 23.58 -4.57 -7.92
CA PHE A 268 24.49 -3.54 -7.42
C PHE A 268 24.58 -3.48 -5.89
N TYR A 269 23.54 -3.94 -5.19
CA TYR A 269 23.51 -3.93 -3.72
C TYR A 269 23.32 -5.31 -3.09
N ASN A 270 23.12 -6.36 -3.89
CA ASN A 270 22.76 -7.70 -3.41
C ASN A 270 21.53 -7.69 -2.49
N ILE A 271 20.58 -6.80 -2.75
CA ILE A 271 19.32 -6.68 -2.02
C ILE A 271 18.25 -7.47 -2.78
N ASP A 272 17.58 -8.38 -2.09
CA ASP A 272 16.33 -8.95 -2.59
C ASP A 272 15.21 -7.90 -2.42
N PHE A 273 14.82 -7.29 -3.53
CA PHE A 273 13.79 -6.24 -3.53
C PHE A 273 12.43 -6.78 -3.08
N ARG A 274 12.11 -8.05 -3.33
CA ARG A 274 10.86 -8.67 -2.87
C ARG A 274 10.88 -8.86 -1.36
N ALA A 275 12.03 -9.23 -0.80
CA ALA A 275 12.20 -9.33 0.65
C ALA A 275 12.07 -7.96 1.32
N LEU A 276 12.54 -6.91 0.66
CA LEU A 276 12.38 -5.53 1.11
C LEU A 276 10.90 -5.09 1.14
N GLN A 277 10.14 -5.37 0.08
CA GLN A 277 8.70 -5.12 0.03
C GLN A 277 7.96 -5.91 1.13
N GLN A 278 8.27 -7.19 1.28
CA GLN A 278 7.67 -8.07 2.28
C GLN A 278 7.93 -7.55 3.70
N GLU A 279 9.17 -7.16 4.01
CA GLU A 279 9.51 -6.69 5.35
C GLU A 279 8.85 -5.35 5.66
N PHE A 280 8.80 -4.41 4.70
CA PHE A 280 8.05 -3.16 4.87
C PHE A 280 6.58 -3.45 5.16
N ALA A 281 5.94 -4.29 4.33
CA ALA A 281 4.54 -4.66 4.49
C ALA A 281 4.26 -5.26 5.87
N ARG A 282 5.12 -6.19 6.33
CA ARG A 282 5.02 -6.81 7.65
C ARG A 282 5.05 -5.74 8.76
N VAL A 283 5.98 -4.80 8.70
CA VAL A 283 6.07 -3.74 9.73
C VAL A 283 4.81 -2.88 9.76
N VAL A 284 4.27 -2.45 8.61
CA VAL A 284 3.07 -1.59 8.59
C VAL A 284 1.79 -2.34 8.98
N ILE A 285 1.69 -3.63 8.66
CA ILE A 285 0.61 -4.50 9.14
C ILE A 285 0.68 -4.64 10.66
N ASP A 286 1.85 -5.02 11.19
CA ASP A 286 2.01 -5.37 12.61
C ASP A 286 1.96 -4.15 13.54
N GLN A 287 2.50 -3.01 13.10
CA GLN A 287 2.74 -1.85 13.99
C GLN A 287 1.88 -0.63 13.67
N TYR A 288 1.31 -0.54 12.46
CA TYR A 288 0.60 0.66 11.99
C TYR A 288 -0.81 0.36 11.48
N ASN A 289 -1.40 -0.79 11.86
CA ASN A 289 -2.80 -1.13 11.61
C ASN A 289 -3.20 -1.09 10.12
N GLU A 290 -2.26 -1.42 9.23
CA GLU A 290 -2.51 -1.48 7.79
C GLU A 290 -3.45 -2.64 7.44
N LYS A 291 -4.59 -2.31 6.80
CA LYS A 291 -5.70 -3.23 6.53
C LYS A 291 -6.15 -3.27 5.08
N ASP A 292 -5.54 -2.46 4.22
CA ASP A 292 -5.97 -2.23 2.85
C ASP A 292 -4.88 -2.64 1.85
N ALA A 293 -3.79 -1.88 1.72
CA ALA A 293 -2.81 -2.00 0.65
C ALA A 293 -2.21 -3.42 0.53
N PHE A 294 -2.07 -4.12 1.66
CA PHE A 294 -1.53 -5.47 1.73
C PHE A 294 -2.58 -6.54 2.07
N SER A 295 -3.87 -6.21 2.10
CA SER A 295 -4.96 -7.17 2.37
C SER A 295 -5.53 -7.78 1.10
N LEU A 296 -5.56 -9.12 1.01
CA LEU A 296 -6.22 -9.80 -0.12
C LEU A 296 -7.72 -9.45 -0.19
N GLY A 297 -8.40 -9.40 0.96
CA GLY A 297 -9.82 -9.07 1.02
C GLY A 297 -10.12 -7.66 0.49
N TYR A 298 -9.26 -6.68 0.78
CA TYR A 298 -9.35 -5.34 0.17
C TYR A 298 -9.26 -5.40 -1.36
N TRP A 299 -8.25 -6.09 -1.90
CA TRP A 299 -8.06 -6.20 -3.35
C TRP A 299 -9.19 -6.97 -4.06
N MET A 300 -9.76 -7.97 -3.40
CA MET A 300 -10.94 -8.69 -3.90
C MET A 300 -12.22 -7.84 -3.86
N ARG A 301 -12.40 -6.98 -2.83
CA ARG A 301 -13.51 -6.01 -2.79
C ARG A 301 -13.38 -4.93 -3.87
N LYS A 302 -12.15 -4.48 -4.14
CA LYS A 302 -11.86 -3.51 -5.20
C LYS A 302 -12.20 -4.07 -6.58
N GLY A 303 -11.98 -5.37 -6.81
CA GLY A 303 -12.50 -6.09 -7.97
C GLY A 303 -11.87 -5.74 -9.33
N THR A 304 -10.74 -5.02 -9.34
CA THR A 304 -10.04 -4.58 -10.55
C THR A 304 -8.87 -5.49 -10.93
N LEU A 305 -8.26 -6.11 -9.94
CA LEU A 305 -7.06 -6.93 -10.11
C LEU A 305 -7.36 -8.43 -9.93
N VAL A 306 -7.73 -8.87 -8.72
CA VAL A 306 -7.95 -10.30 -8.43
C VAL A 306 -9.11 -10.87 -9.26
N SER A 307 -8.79 -11.73 -10.21
CA SER A 307 -9.73 -12.36 -11.14
C SER A 307 -10.00 -13.84 -10.83
N GLY A 308 -9.14 -14.47 -10.02
CA GLY A 308 -9.40 -15.83 -9.58
C GLY A 308 -8.43 -16.35 -8.53
N ILE A 309 -8.81 -17.46 -7.89
CA ILE A 309 -7.95 -18.27 -7.03
C ILE A 309 -7.93 -19.67 -7.62
N LYS A 310 -6.78 -20.07 -8.18
CA LYS A 310 -6.61 -21.40 -8.78
C LYS A 310 -5.97 -22.37 -7.79
N VAL A 311 -6.71 -23.42 -7.44
CA VAL A 311 -6.29 -24.50 -6.55
C VAL A 311 -5.91 -25.70 -7.41
N ASP A 312 -4.61 -25.96 -7.49
CA ASP A 312 -4.05 -27.09 -8.22
C ASP A 312 -3.32 -28.01 -7.23
N PRO A 313 -3.80 -29.25 -7.01
CA PRO A 313 -3.20 -30.17 -6.04
C PRO A 313 -1.79 -30.62 -6.44
N LEU A 314 -1.43 -30.51 -7.72
CA LEU A 314 -0.11 -30.88 -8.24
C LEU A 314 0.86 -29.71 -8.27
N ALA A 315 0.42 -28.51 -7.90
CA ALA A 315 1.29 -27.35 -7.91
C ALA A 315 2.40 -27.46 -6.86
N ILE A 316 3.60 -27.02 -7.24
CA ILE A 316 4.82 -27.14 -6.43
C ILE A 316 4.65 -26.48 -5.05
N TYR A 317 3.87 -25.39 -4.95
CA TYR A 317 3.65 -24.69 -3.69
C TYR A 317 2.99 -25.55 -2.60
N ASN A 318 2.24 -26.61 -2.94
CA ASN A 318 1.69 -27.55 -1.96
C ASN A 318 2.76 -28.39 -1.25
N SER A 319 3.96 -28.48 -1.81
CA SER A 319 5.10 -29.13 -1.17
C SER A 319 5.89 -28.16 -0.28
N LYS A 320 5.79 -26.86 -0.56
CA LYS A 320 6.47 -25.78 0.16
C LYS A 320 5.68 -25.31 1.38
N TYR A 321 4.36 -25.28 1.28
CA TYR A 321 3.46 -24.78 2.31
C TYR A 321 2.50 -25.86 2.77
N GLN A 322 2.12 -25.81 4.05
CA GLN A 322 1.14 -26.73 4.61
C GLN A 322 -0.19 -26.63 3.85
N THR A 323 -0.86 -27.77 3.70
CA THR A 323 -2.21 -27.84 3.13
C THR A 323 -3.21 -28.20 4.22
N SER A 324 -4.46 -27.74 4.07
CA SER A 324 -5.52 -28.03 5.04
C SER A 324 -5.98 -29.48 4.94
N THR A 325 -5.83 -30.25 6.01
CA THR A 325 -6.39 -31.62 6.10
C THR A 325 -7.90 -31.63 5.88
N ALA A 326 -8.62 -30.63 6.41
CA ALA A 326 -10.06 -30.52 6.29
C ALA A 326 -10.49 -30.27 4.84
N PHE A 327 -9.88 -29.29 4.16
CA PHE A 327 -10.20 -29.02 2.76
C PHE A 327 -9.71 -30.13 1.82
N ASN A 328 -8.54 -30.73 2.08
CA ASN A 328 -8.05 -31.87 1.29
C ASN A 328 -9.03 -33.04 1.30
N SER A 329 -9.70 -33.31 2.44
CA SER A 329 -10.73 -34.34 2.52
C SER A 329 -11.92 -34.04 1.60
N ILE A 330 -12.30 -32.77 1.48
CA ILE A 330 -13.36 -32.31 0.55
C ILE A 330 -12.88 -32.46 -0.89
N TYR A 331 -11.65 -32.07 -1.19
CA TYR A 331 -11.08 -32.19 -2.53
C TYR A 331 -11.02 -33.65 -3.01
N GLU A 332 -10.57 -34.58 -2.16
CA GLU A 332 -10.55 -36.01 -2.47
C GLU A 332 -11.97 -36.59 -2.64
N ALA A 333 -12.94 -36.13 -1.84
CA ALA A 333 -14.34 -36.52 -2.02
C ALA A 333 -14.90 -36.04 -3.37
N VAL A 334 -14.55 -34.83 -3.83
CA VAL A 334 -14.93 -34.36 -5.17
C VAL A 334 -14.27 -35.23 -6.25
N LYS A 335 -12.98 -35.49 -6.13
CA LYS A 335 -12.22 -36.35 -7.06
C LYS A 335 -12.84 -37.74 -7.21
N SER A 336 -13.13 -38.42 -6.10
CA SER A 336 -13.82 -39.71 -6.12
C SER A 336 -15.24 -39.60 -6.68
N GLY A 337 -15.97 -38.54 -6.31
CA GLY A 337 -17.33 -38.28 -6.77
C GLY A 337 -17.41 -38.14 -8.29
N ILE A 338 -16.59 -37.29 -8.89
CA ILE A 338 -16.63 -37.07 -10.35
C ILE A 338 -16.17 -38.30 -11.15
N ALA A 339 -15.28 -39.12 -10.58
CA ALA A 339 -14.84 -40.37 -11.19
C ALA A 339 -15.98 -41.39 -11.26
N ALA A 340 -16.82 -41.43 -10.22
CA ALA A 340 -17.95 -42.35 -10.11
C ALA A 340 -19.17 -41.96 -10.96
N VAL A 341 -19.36 -40.68 -11.27
CA VAL A 341 -20.51 -40.19 -12.05
C VAL A 341 -20.64 -40.95 -13.37
N GLY A 342 -21.73 -41.69 -13.53
CA GLY A 342 -22.03 -42.45 -14.75
C GLY A 342 -20.99 -43.51 -15.11
N GLY A 343 -20.16 -43.96 -14.14
CA GLY A 343 -19.12 -44.97 -14.38
C GLY A 343 -18.01 -44.55 -15.36
N ALA A 344 -17.83 -43.25 -15.60
CA ALA A 344 -16.98 -42.76 -16.67
C ALA A 344 -15.51 -42.53 -16.28
N ASN A 345 -15.14 -42.77 -15.01
CA ASN A 345 -13.78 -42.72 -14.49
C ASN A 345 -13.00 -41.43 -14.86
N ARG A 346 -13.67 -40.28 -14.68
CA ARG A 346 -13.10 -38.95 -14.96
C ARG A 346 -12.07 -38.58 -13.89
N ARG A 347 -11.01 -37.87 -14.29
CA ARG A 347 -9.97 -37.35 -13.39
C ARG A 347 -10.21 -35.87 -13.10
N LEU A 348 -10.12 -35.48 -11.83
CA LEU A 348 -10.13 -34.06 -11.43
C LEU A 348 -8.74 -33.48 -11.67
N ASP A 349 -8.66 -32.40 -12.44
CA ASP A 349 -7.38 -31.75 -12.74
C ASP A 349 -7.10 -30.60 -11.76
N ASN A 350 -8.01 -29.64 -11.65
CA ASN A 350 -7.93 -28.52 -10.70
C ASN A 350 -9.29 -27.86 -10.47
N ILE A 351 -9.33 -26.94 -9.50
CA ILE A 351 -10.49 -26.12 -9.20
C ILE A 351 -10.07 -24.65 -9.19
N GLU A 352 -10.91 -23.77 -9.73
CA GLU A 352 -10.66 -22.33 -9.72
C GLU A 352 -11.91 -21.58 -9.25
N PHE A 353 -11.73 -20.64 -8.32
CA PHE A 353 -12.74 -19.66 -7.95
C PHE A 353 -12.54 -18.43 -8.82
N LYS A 354 -13.32 -18.26 -9.89
CA LYS A 354 -13.22 -17.10 -10.78
C LYS A 354 -14.13 -15.98 -10.32
N PHE A 355 -13.58 -14.79 -10.14
CA PHE A 355 -14.32 -13.59 -9.75
C PHE A 355 -14.55 -12.70 -10.96
N SER A 356 -15.71 -12.04 -11.00
CA SER A 356 -16.11 -11.17 -12.09
C SER A 356 -16.92 -9.99 -11.57
N SER A 357 -17.06 -8.96 -12.41
CA SER A 357 -17.79 -7.74 -12.09
C SER A 357 -19.18 -8.01 -11.53
N GLY A 358 -19.65 -7.16 -10.61
CA GLY A 358 -20.97 -7.30 -10.00
C GLY A 358 -21.04 -8.41 -8.97
N ASN A 359 -19.96 -8.66 -8.25
CA ASN A 359 -19.87 -9.65 -7.16
C ASN A 359 -20.23 -11.07 -7.60
N GLN A 360 -19.87 -11.41 -8.84
CA GLN A 360 -20.13 -12.71 -9.43
C GLN A 360 -18.94 -13.63 -9.22
N MET A 361 -19.21 -14.89 -8.91
CA MET A 361 -18.19 -15.92 -8.85
C MET A 361 -18.64 -17.17 -9.61
N GLU A 362 -17.71 -17.82 -10.29
CA GLU A 362 -17.86 -19.13 -10.89
C GLU A 362 -16.87 -20.08 -10.21
N LEU A 363 -17.37 -21.17 -9.64
CA LEU A 363 -16.53 -22.31 -9.29
C LEU A 363 -16.32 -23.12 -10.58
N VAL A 364 -15.10 -23.08 -11.10
CA VAL A 364 -14.69 -23.81 -12.29
C VAL A 364 -14.02 -25.11 -11.87
N VAL A 365 -14.61 -26.23 -12.26
CA VAL A 365 -14.05 -27.57 -12.04
C VAL A 365 -13.49 -28.06 -13.38
N GLN A 366 -12.16 -28.16 -13.47
CA GLN A 366 -11.49 -28.73 -14.64
C GLN A 366 -11.31 -30.23 -14.44
N TYR A 367 -11.75 -31.03 -15.42
CA TYR A 367 -11.62 -32.48 -15.37
C TYR A 367 -11.32 -33.06 -16.74
N THR A 368 -10.70 -34.23 -16.75
CA THR A 368 -10.33 -34.95 -17.98
C THR A 368 -11.01 -36.32 -18.02
N ASN A 369 -11.54 -36.70 -19.18
CA ASN A 369 -12.13 -38.04 -19.38
C ASN A 369 -11.05 -39.10 -19.68
N THR A 370 -11.46 -40.37 -19.79
CA THR A 370 -10.55 -41.49 -20.11
C THR A 370 -9.97 -41.42 -21.53
N ALA A 371 -10.54 -40.63 -22.43
CA ALA A 371 -10.01 -40.33 -23.75
C ALA A 371 -9.04 -39.13 -23.75
N ASN A 372 -8.59 -38.66 -22.58
CA ASN A 372 -7.69 -37.51 -22.40
C ASN A 372 -8.21 -36.18 -22.96
N THR A 373 -9.53 -36.03 -23.05
CA THR A 373 -10.16 -34.75 -23.40
C THR A 373 -10.48 -33.97 -22.13
N THR A 374 -10.01 -32.72 -22.05
CA THR A 374 -10.28 -31.79 -20.95
C THR A 374 -11.63 -31.10 -21.12
N TYR A 375 -12.37 -31.01 -20.02
CA TYR A 375 -13.65 -30.31 -19.91
C TYR A 375 -13.63 -29.36 -18.71
N TYR A 376 -14.53 -28.39 -18.75
CA TYR A 376 -14.77 -27.45 -17.67
C TYR A 376 -16.24 -27.50 -17.27
N ALA A 377 -16.50 -27.55 -15.97
CA ALA A 377 -17.83 -27.46 -15.38
C ALA A 377 -17.91 -26.20 -14.51
N ASN A 378 -18.81 -25.29 -14.87
CA ASN A 378 -18.98 -24.02 -14.18
C ASN A 378 -20.20 -24.03 -13.27
N TYR A 379 -20.02 -23.58 -12.03
CA TYR A 379 -21.07 -23.47 -11.03
C TYR A 379 -21.19 -22.02 -10.58
N SER A 380 -22.36 -21.41 -10.84
CA SER A 380 -22.58 -19.99 -10.56
C SER A 380 -22.87 -19.69 -9.09
N TYR A 381 -22.20 -18.66 -8.56
CA TYR A 381 -22.37 -18.06 -7.24
C TYR A 381 -22.38 -16.54 -7.30
N THR A 382 -22.88 -15.91 -6.24
CA THR A 382 -22.51 -14.54 -5.87
C THR A 382 -21.65 -14.59 -4.61
N TYR A 383 -20.83 -13.57 -4.41
CA TYR A 383 -20.00 -13.45 -3.21
C TYR A 383 -20.13 -12.07 -2.57
N ALA A 384 -19.91 -11.98 -1.28
CA ALA A 384 -19.80 -10.70 -0.57
C ALA A 384 -18.65 -10.78 0.42
N ILE A 385 -17.81 -9.74 0.46
CA ILE A 385 -16.69 -9.61 1.41
C ILE A 385 -16.89 -8.31 2.20
N ASN A 386 -16.89 -8.40 3.54
CA ASN A 386 -17.02 -7.22 4.40
C ASN A 386 -15.65 -6.60 4.73
N ALA A 387 -15.65 -5.50 5.50
CA ALA A 387 -14.41 -4.80 5.89
C ALA A 387 -13.49 -5.62 6.81
N ALA A 388 -14.02 -6.66 7.48
CA ALA A 388 -13.25 -7.61 8.28
C ALA A 388 -12.74 -8.80 7.43
N ASN A 389 -12.79 -8.69 6.10
CA ASN A 389 -12.41 -9.73 5.14
C ASN A 389 -13.26 -11.01 5.23
N GLU A 390 -14.43 -10.95 5.87
CA GLU A 390 -15.31 -12.11 5.95
C GLU A 390 -16.10 -12.26 4.65
N MET A 391 -16.01 -13.44 4.06
CA MET A 391 -16.63 -13.78 2.79
C MET A 391 -17.80 -14.75 2.97
N THR A 392 -18.90 -14.46 2.27
CA THR A 392 -20.03 -15.39 2.11
C THR A 392 -20.23 -15.71 0.64
N LEU A 393 -20.58 -16.97 0.34
CA LEU A 393 -20.82 -17.45 -1.02
C LEU A 393 -22.27 -17.93 -1.11
N THR A 394 -23.04 -17.34 -2.03
CA THR A 394 -24.45 -17.68 -2.23
C THR A 394 -24.61 -18.36 -3.57
N LYS A 395 -25.10 -19.60 -3.57
CA LYS A 395 -25.43 -20.32 -4.80
C LYS A 395 -26.56 -19.60 -5.53
N VAL A 396 -26.43 -19.43 -6.84
CA VAL A 396 -27.47 -18.83 -7.69
C VAL A 396 -27.85 -19.77 -8.83
N ALA A 397 -28.89 -19.40 -9.58
CA ALA A 397 -29.22 -20.07 -10.83
C ALA A 397 -28.00 -20.05 -11.78
N GLN A 398 -27.79 -21.14 -12.52
CA GLN A 398 -26.68 -21.23 -13.46
C GLN A 398 -26.81 -20.12 -14.52
N ARG A 399 -25.69 -19.46 -14.83
CA ARG A 399 -25.65 -18.36 -15.81
C ARG A 399 -25.78 -18.83 -17.26
N GLY A 400 -25.70 -20.13 -17.50
CA GLY A 400 -25.99 -20.75 -18.79
C GLY A 400 -26.47 -22.18 -18.64
N THR A 401 -26.82 -22.81 -19.76
CA THR A 401 -27.37 -24.18 -19.79
C THR A 401 -26.52 -25.17 -20.59
N ASP A 402 -25.72 -24.68 -21.54
CA ASP A 402 -24.95 -25.52 -22.46
C ASP A 402 -23.43 -25.41 -22.22
N GLY A 403 -22.65 -26.24 -22.93
CA GLY A 403 -21.20 -26.24 -22.85
C GLY A 403 -20.69 -26.46 -21.43
N VAL A 404 -19.96 -25.49 -20.88
CA VAL A 404 -19.40 -25.57 -19.53
C VAL A 404 -20.47 -25.66 -18.42
N TYR A 405 -21.66 -25.11 -18.64
CA TYR A 405 -22.76 -25.23 -17.69
C TYR A 405 -23.51 -26.55 -17.84
N GLY A 406 -23.61 -27.07 -19.08
CA GLY A 406 -24.10 -28.42 -19.34
C GLY A 406 -23.22 -29.49 -18.69
N ASN A 407 -21.90 -29.32 -18.77
CA ASN A 407 -20.92 -30.18 -18.09
C ASN A 407 -21.10 -30.20 -16.56
N ALA A 408 -21.48 -29.07 -15.96
CA ALA A 408 -21.81 -29.00 -14.53
C ALA A 408 -23.04 -29.86 -14.17
N GLY A 409 -24.02 -29.96 -15.08
CA GLY A 409 -25.13 -30.92 -14.94
C GLY A 409 -24.66 -32.37 -14.99
N VAL A 410 -23.70 -32.69 -15.87
CA VAL A 410 -23.15 -34.05 -16.00
C VAL A 410 -22.47 -34.49 -14.72
N ILE A 411 -21.54 -33.70 -14.18
CA ILE A 411 -20.71 -34.09 -13.01
C ILE A 411 -21.27 -33.62 -11.67
N GLY A 412 -22.45 -32.97 -11.66
CA GLY A 412 -23.02 -32.27 -10.50
C GLY A 412 -23.04 -33.08 -9.21
N ALA A 413 -23.46 -34.35 -9.28
CA ALA A 413 -23.50 -35.24 -8.13
C ALA A 413 -22.14 -35.38 -7.44
N GLY A 414 -21.04 -35.43 -8.22
CA GLY A 414 -19.68 -35.55 -7.71
C GLY A 414 -19.12 -34.29 -7.05
N VAL A 415 -19.70 -33.11 -7.30
CA VAL A 415 -19.21 -31.82 -6.77
C VAL A 415 -20.03 -31.33 -5.57
N THR A 416 -21.14 -32.01 -5.24
CA THR A 416 -22.09 -31.61 -4.19
C THR A 416 -21.42 -31.31 -2.84
N VAL A 417 -20.44 -32.12 -2.41
CA VAL A 417 -19.73 -31.92 -1.14
C VAL A 417 -19.03 -30.56 -1.06
N LEU A 418 -18.40 -30.12 -2.15
CA LEU A 418 -17.75 -28.81 -2.22
C LEU A 418 -18.77 -27.69 -2.30
N GLN A 419 -19.86 -27.85 -3.07
CA GLN A 419 -20.92 -26.83 -3.12
C GLN A 419 -21.56 -26.60 -1.73
N ASN A 420 -21.79 -27.68 -0.98
CA ASN A 420 -22.30 -27.60 0.39
C ASN A 420 -21.30 -26.92 1.32
N TYR A 421 -20.01 -27.27 1.23
CA TYR A 421 -18.96 -26.61 2.00
C TYR A 421 -18.90 -25.10 1.76
N LEU A 422 -18.98 -24.67 0.50
CA LEU A 422 -18.93 -23.25 0.14
C LEU A 422 -20.15 -22.46 0.62
N THR A 423 -21.34 -23.07 0.66
CA THR A 423 -22.59 -22.38 1.00
C THR A 423 -22.96 -22.46 2.48
N SER A 424 -22.42 -23.43 3.22
CA SER A 424 -22.73 -23.62 4.64
C SER A 424 -21.80 -22.86 5.58
N ASN A 425 -20.73 -22.25 5.05
CA ASN A 425 -19.70 -21.60 5.85
C ASN A 425 -19.60 -20.11 5.52
N THR A 426 -19.23 -19.33 6.53
CA THR A 426 -18.63 -18.01 6.34
C THR A 426 -17.12 -18.19 6.38
N PHE A 427 -16.42 -17.51 5.48
CA PHE A 427 -14.98 -17.58 5.36
C PHE A 427 -14.32 -16.27 5.77
N VAL A 428 -13.02 -16.28 6.01
CA VAL A 428 -12.17 -15.10 6.10
C VAL A 428 -11.13 -15.19 4.99
N VAL A 429 -11.03 -14.13 4.18
CA VAL A 429 -10.12 -14.03 3.05
C VAL A 429 -8.75 -13.58 3.53
N ASP A 430 -7.71 -14.30 3.11
CA ASP A 430 -6.34 -13.99 3.50
C ASP A 430 -5.30 -14.50 2.50
N TRP A 431 -4.07 -14.02 2.65
CA TRP A 431 -2.90 -14.63 2.04
C TRP A 431 -2.56 -15.94 2.74
N ILE A 432 -1.83 -16.84 2.07
CA ILE A 432 -1.24 -18.00 2.74
C ILE A 432 -0.27 -17.50 3.84
N HIS A 433 -0.16 -18.25 4.94
CA HIS A 433 0.67 -18.01 6.13
C HIS A 433 1.74 -16.91 6.00
N HIS A 434 1.79 -15.96 6.94
CA HIS A 434 2.68 -14.79 6.89
C HIS A 434 4.19 -15.08 6.75
N ASP A 435 4.63 -16.33 6.94
CA ASP A 435 6.02 -16.80 6.80
C ASP A 435 6.35 -17.36 5.40
N VAL A 436 5.77 -16.79 4.34
CA VAL A 436 6.18 -17.12 2.97
C VAL A 436 7.57 -16.59 2.64
N GLU A 437 8.25 -17.22 1.69
CA GLU A 437 9.45 -16.63 1.12
C GLU A 437 9.08 -15.37 0.35
N ALA A 438 10.03 -14.43 0.27
CA ALA A 438 9.84 -13.15 -0.41
C ALA A 438 9.33 -13.27 -1.86
N ALA A 439 9.79 -14.29 -2.60
CA ALA A 439 9.37 -14.54 -3.98
C ALA A 439 7.87 -14.90 -4.10
N ASP A 440 7.28 -15.40 -3.03
CA ASP A 440 5.89 -15.89 -2.97
C ASP A 440 4.96 -14.91 -2.23
N PHE A 441 5.51 -13.79 -1.72
CA PHE A 441 4.74 -12.78 -1.02
C PHE A 441 3.63 -12.21 -1.91
N MET A 442 2.39 -12.28 -1.42
CA MET A 442 1.17 -11.86 -2.14
C MET A 442 0.93 -12.60 -3.48
N THR A 443 1.43 -13.82 -3.62
CA THR A 443 1.21 -14.69 -4.79
C THR A 443 0.15 -15.75 -4.54
N PHE A 444 0.11 -16.31 -3.33
CA PHE A 444 -0.83 -17.36 -2.95
C PHE A 444 -1.81 -16.85 -1.90
N GLY A 445 -3.10 -17.06 -2.15
CA GLY A 445 -4.16 -16.55 -1.31
C GLY A 445 -5.46 -17.32 -1.50
N GLY A 446 -6.45 -16.98 -0.69
CA GLY A 446 -7.65 -17.79 -0.56
C GLY A 446 -8.42 -17.45 0.69
N PHE A 447 -8.95 -18.45 1.37
CA PHE A 447 -9.86 -18.23 2.48
C PHE A 447 -9.98 -19.42 3.43
N TYR A 448 -10.28 -19.15 4.70
CA TYR A 448 -10.47 -20.16 5.75
C TYR A 448 -11.83 -20.03 6.44
N VAL A 449 -12.37 -21.11 7.00
CA VAL A 449 -13.66 -21.07 7.69
C VAL A 449 -13.56 -20.21 8.94
N LYS A 450 -14.48 -19.24 9.09
CA LYS A 450 -14.53 -18.36 10.26
C LYS A 450 -14.66 -19.18 11.55
N GLY A 451 -13.72 -19.00 12.47
CA GLY A 451 -13.63 -19.78 13.72
C GLY A 451 -12.91 -21.12 13.60
N ALA A 452 -12.41 -21.50 12.42
CA ALA A 452 -11.63 -22.71 12.17
C ALA A 452 -10.49 -22.43 11.18
N PRO A 453 -9.41 -21.73 11.60
CA PRO A 453 -8.33 -21.29 10.70
C PRO A 453 -7.58 -22.44 10.03
N ASP A 454 -7.57 -23.64 10.59
CA ASP A 454 -6.96 -24.84 9.98
C ASP A 454 -7.80 -25.42 8.82
N ASN A 455 -9.05 -24.96 8.65
CA ASN A 455 -9.93 -25.34 7.55
C ASN A 455 -9.89 -24.27 6.46
N TYR A 456 -8.88 -24.35 5.60
CA TYR A 456 -8.56 -23.35 4.61
C TYR A 456 -8.38 -23.91 3.21
N VAL A 457 -8.57 -23.05 2.23
CA VAL A 457 -8.21 -23.29 0.84
C VAL A 457 -7.35 -22.14 0.34
N PHE A 458 -6.18 -22.47 -0.19
CA PHE A 458 -5.28 -21.51 -0.82
C PHE A 458 -4.89 -21.97 -2.22
N GLY A 459 -4.68 -21.00 -3.10
CA GLY A 459 -4.29 -21.22 -4.48
C GLY A 459 -3.51 -20.04 -5.04
N VAL A 460 -3.14 -20.15 -6.30
CA VAL A 460 -2.49 -19.06 -7.03
C VAL A 460 -3.51 -17.95 -7.30
N ILE A 461 -3.16 -16.71 -6.97
CA ILE A 461 -3.97 -15.55 -7.32
C ILE A 461 -3.79 -15.22 -8.81
N ASN A 462 -4.88 -15.26 -9.56
CA ASN A 462 -4.96 -14.72 -10.91
C ASN A 462 -5.27 -13.23 -10.82
N LYS A 463 -4.51 -12.40 -11.54
CA LYS A 463 -4.58 -10.93 -11.55
C LYS A 463 -5.02 -10.38 -12.90
#